data_AF-W7L4Z2-F1
#
_entry.id   AF-W7L4Z2-F1
#
_cell.length_a   1.000
_cell.length_b   1.000
_cell.length_c   1.000
_cell.angle_alpha   90.00
_cell.angle_beta   90.00
_cell.angle_gamma   90.00
#
_symmetry.space_group_name_H-M   'P 1'
#
loop_
_entity.id
_entity.type
_entity.pdbx_description
1 polymer ?
#
loop_
_entity_poly.entity_id
_entity_poly.type
_entity_poly.pdbx_seq_one_letter_code
_entity_poly.pdbx_strand_id
1 'polypeptide(L)'
;MDFALPLGRPSSIKEFLAGVTLIGFALSLSISLVLPFEFSDPAFHNTYYVVGSFHAIALEFLVTDFFSSFFLAYGKEERLIRSRSSMLVYVASATALSYLMAFAGYEGLIRREVIFPGRLFHYMYAMSGLAFVVVSSISLSFAVVIGDALSRYLKRVDSVGGQDLHCGKARAQEDA
;
A
#
# COMPACT_ATOMS: atom_id res chain seq x y z
N MET A 1 19.97 -11.93 -22.94
CA MET A 1 18.93 -11.86 -21.89
C MET A 1 18.80 -10.41 -21.52
N ASP A 2 17.90 -9.70 -22.21
CA ASP A 2 17.73 -8.26 -22.03
C ASP A 2 16.73 -8.02 -20.90
N PHE A 3 17.26 -7.64 -19.74
CA PHE A 3 16.47 -7.14 -18.62
C PHE A 3 16.14 -5.66 -18.87
N ALA A 4 15.26 -5.41 -19.81
CA ALA A 4 14.74 -4.07 -20.06
C ALA A 4 13.69 -3.74 -18.97
N LEU A 5 14.06 -2.89 -18.01
CA LEU A 5 13.09 -2.27 -17.10
C LEU A 5 12.06 -1.52 -17.95
N PRO A 6 10.75 -1.84 -17.84
CA PRO A 6 9.73 -1.18 -18.63
C PRO A 6 9.47 0.19 -17.99
N LEU A 7 10.36 1.15 -18.23
CA LEU A 7 10.13 2.58 -17.96
C LEU A 7 9.21 3.22 -19.03
N GLY A 8 8.40 2.41 -19.71
CA GLY A 8 7.33 2.87 -20.59
C GLY A 8 6.11 3.29 -19.76
N ARG A 9 5.35 4.27 -20.27
CA ARG A 9 4.05 4.63 -19.68
C ARG A 9 3.19 3.35 -19.65
N PRO A 10 2.72 2.88 -18.47
CA PRO A 10 2.02 1.61 -18.37
C PRO A 10 0.78 1.65 -19.28
N SER A 11 0.68 0.67 -20.17
CA SER A 11 -0.40 0.59 -21.16
C SER A 11 -1.71 0.13 -20.50
N SER A 12 -1.61 -0.60 -19.39
CA SER A 12 -2.72 -1.10 -18.58
C SER A 12 -2.53 -0.84 -17.08
N ILE A 13 -3.64 -0.77 -16.33
CA ILE A 13 -3.60 -0.72 -14.86
C ILE A 13 -2.94 -1.94 -14.24
N LYS A 14 -3.05 -3.11 -14.89
CA LYS A 14 -2.40 -4.35 -14.44
C LYS A 14 -0.88 -4.23 -14.47
N GLU A 15 -0.35 -3.69 -15.56
CA GLU A 15 1.08 -3.44 -15.72
C GLU A 15 1.59 -2.42 -14.71
N PHE A 16 0.80 -1.37 -14.44
CA PHE A 16 1.13 -0.40 -13.40
C PHE A 16 1.24 -1.05 -12.02
N LEU A 17 0.24 -1.82 -11.59
CA LEU A 17 0.21 -2.48 -10.28
C LEU A 17 1.33 -3.52 -10.15
N ALA A 18 1.55 -4.32 -11.19
CA ALA A 18 2.64 -5.29 -11.24
C ALA A 18 4.01 -4.62 -11.17
N GLY A 19 4.21 -3.53 -11.94
CA GLY A 19 5.46 -2.77 -11.93
C GLY A 19 5.75 -2.14 -10.57
N VAL A 20 4.73 -1.54 -9.94
CA VAL A 20 4.86 -0.96 -8.59
C VAL A 20 5.21 -2.03 -7.55
N THR A 21 4.55 -3.19 -7.61
CA THR A 21 4.81 -4.30 -6.68
C THR A 21 6.22 -4.87 -6.87
N LEU A 22 6.65 -5.03 -8.13
CA LEU A 22 8.00 -5.51 -8.46
C LEU A 22 9.09 -4.54 -8.00
N ILE A 23 8.88 -3.24 -8.20
CA ILE A 23 9.80 -2.20 -7.74
C ILE A 23 9.88 -2.20 -6.22
N GLY A 24 8.75 -2.24 -5.51
CA GLY A 24 8.72 -2.33 -4.05
C GLY A 24 9.46 -3.56 -3.53
N PHE A 25 9.26 -4.72 -4.19
CA PHE A 25 10.01 -5.93 -3.86
C PHE A 25 11.52 -5.74 -4.06
N ALA A 26 11.96 -5.23 -5.21
CA ALA A 26 13.38 -5.02 -5.49
C ALA A 26 14.05 -4.05 -4.50
N LEU A 27 13.35 -2.97 -4.12
CA LEU A 27 13.85 -2.00 -3.13
C LEU A 27 13.95 -2.65 -1.74
N SER A 28 12.94 -3.42 -1.33
CA SER A 28 12.95 -4.10 -0.03
C SER A 28 14.07 -5.13 0.12
N LEU A 29 14.44 -5.81 -0.97
CA LEU A 29 15.56 -6.75 -0.98
C LEU A 29 16.89 -6.04 -0.68
N SER A 30 17.10 -4.83 -1.20
CA SER A 30 18.41 -4.16 -1.13
C SER A 30 18.91 -3.93 0.30
N ILE A 31 18.02 -3.58 1.23
CA ILE A 31 18.37 -3.38 2.64
C ILE A 31 18.29 -4.68 3.46
N SER A 32 17.52 -5.65 2.98
CA SER A 32 17.31 -6.92 3.70
C SER A 32 18.41 -7.94 3.43
N LEU A 33 19.12 -7.83 2.30
CA LEU A 33 20.20 -8.72 1.91
C LEU A 33 21.40 -8.69 2.88
N VAL A 34 21.56 -7.62 3.67
CA VAL A 34 22.70 -7.46 4.59
C VAL A 34 22.52 -8.28 5.89
N LEU A 35 21.29 -8.49 6.33
CA LEU A 35 20.98 -9.10 7.63
C LEU A 35 21.31 -10.59 7.78
N PRO A 36 21.22 -11.45 6.75
CA PRO A 36 21.55 -12.87 6.86
C PRO A 36 23.05 -13.14 7.10
N PHE A 37 23.92 -12.14 6.95
CA PHE A 37 25.35 -12.32 7.11
C PHE A 37 25.78 -12.19 8.58
N GLU A 38 26.39 -13.25 9.12
CA GLU A 38 26.83 -13.33 10.52
C GLU A 38 27.80 -12.22 10.95
N PHE A 39 28.57 -11.65 10.02
CA PHE A 39 29.48 -10.54 10.32
C PHE A 39 28.77 -9.19 10.47
N SER A 40 27.57 -9.05 9.89
CA SER A 40 26.78 -7.81 9.90
C SER A 40 25.71 -7.82 10.99
N ASP A 41 25.17 -9.00 11.32
CA ASP A 41 24.09 -9.14 12.30
C ASP A 41 24.43 -8.52 13.67
N PRO A 42 25.62 -8.71 14.28
CA PRO A 42 25.94 -8.11 15.58
C PRO A 42 25.83 -6.58 15.60
N ALA A 43 26.06 -5.92 14.46
CA ALA A 43 25.96 -4.46 14.35
C ALA A 43 24.50 -3.97 14.20
N PHE A 44 23.61 -4.82 13.68
CA PHE A 44 22.26 -4.41 13.27
C PHE A 44 21.12 -5.10 14.02
N HIS A 45 21.37 -6.22 14.71
CA HIS A 45 20.36 -7.14 15.24
C HIS A 45 19.28 -6.46 16.11
N ASN A 46 19.68 -5.48 16.91
CA ASN A 46 18.80 -4.74 17.81
C ASN A 46 18.55 -3.30 17.40
N THR A 47 18.89 -2.92 16.17
CA THR A 47 18.73 -1.55 15.70
C THR A 47 17.48 -1.40 14.85
N TYR A 48 17.14 -0.15 14.55
CA TYR A 48 16.12 0.19 13.56
C TYR A 48 16.49 -0.26 12.14
N TYR A 49 17.70 -0.83 11.92
CA TYR A 49 18.09 -1.42 10.65
C TYR A 49 17.22 -2.62 10.32
N VAL A 50 17.09 -3.54 11.28
CA VAL A 50 16.17 -4.69 11.19
C VAL A 50 14.73 -4.22 11.05
N VAL A 51 14.34 -3.16 11.75
CA VAL A 51 12.98 -2.60 11.67
C VAL A 51 12.70 -2.07 10.27
N GLY A 52 13.62 -1.31 9.68
CA GLY A 52 13.50 -0.78 8.32
C GLY A 52 13.45 -1.89 7.27
N SER A 53 14.33 -2.89 7.35
CA SER A 53 14.30 -4.06 6.48
C SER A 53 12.96 -4.80 6.53
N PHE A 54 12.44 -5.06 7.74
CA PHE A 54 11.15 -5.70 7.89
C PHE A 54 10.01 -4.85 7.31
N HIS A 55 9.99 -3.54 7.57
CA HIS A 55 8.95 -2.65 7.04
C HIS A 55 9.03 -2.51 5.52
N ALA A 56 10.22 -2.57 4.91
CA ALA A 56 10.31 -2.58 3.46
C ALA A 56 9.64 -3.82 2.87
N ILE A 57 9.87 -5.01 3.44
CA ILE A 57 9.21 -6.23 2.95
C ILE A 57 7.70 -6.17 3.24
N ALA A 58 7.31 -5.80 4.45
CA ALA A 58 5.91 -5.82 4.86
C ALA A 58 5.06 -4.77 4.13
N LEU A 59 5.51 -3.51 4.10
CA LEU A 59 4.76 -2.42 3.46
C LEU A 59 4.93 -2.44 1.95
N GLU A 60 6.16 -2.52 1.44
CA GLU A 60 6.39 -2.33 0.01
C GLU A 60 6.04 -3.56 -0.83
N PHE A 61 6.19 -4.77 -0.28
CA PHE A 61 5.82 -6.00 -0.98
C PHE A 61 4.45 -6.54 -0.55
N LEU A 62 4.28 -6.96 0.71
CA LEU A 62 3.04 -7.67 1.11
C LEU A 62 1.80 -6.78 1.01
N VAL A 63 1.85 -5.57 1.54
CA VAL A 63 0.69 -4.66 1.53
C VAL A 63 0.41 -4.15 0.11
N THR A 64 1.43 -3.81 -0.67
CA THR A 64 1.28 -3.42 -2.09
C THR A 64 0.70 -4.54 -2.94
N ASP A 65 1.13 -5.79 -2.74
CA ASP A 65 0.62 -6.95 -3.48
C ASP A 65 -0.82 -7.28 -3.10
N PHE A 66 -1.13 -7.30 -1.80
CA PHE A 66 -2.50 -7.45 -1.30
C PHE A 66 -3.41 -6.37 -1.90
N PHE A 67 -2.94 -5.12 -1.88
CA PHE A 67 -3.68 -3.99 -2.44
C PHE A 67 -3.90 -4.14 -3.94
N SER A 68 -2.85 -4.52 -4.69
CA SER A 68 -2.93 -4.76 -6.12
C SER A 68 -3.95 -5.85 -6.46
N SER A 69 -3.92 -6.95 -5.72
CA SER A 69 -4.88 -8.06 -5.86
C SER A 69 -6.32 -7.63 -5.53
N PHE A 70 -6.51 -6.90 -4.43
CA PHE A 70 -7.80 -6.32 -4.05
C PHE A 70 -8.33 -5.37 -5.14
N PHE A 71 -7.45 -4.56 -5.72
CA PHE A 71 -7.77 -3.61 -6.78
C PHE A 71 -8.21 -4.31 -8.07
N LEU A 72 -7.56 -5.42 -8.42
CA LEU A 72 -7.95 -6.21 -9.59
C LEU A 72 -9.26 -6.95 -9.39
N ALA A 73 -9.56 -7.40 -8.16
CA ALA A 73 -10.78 -8.12 -7.85
C ALA A 73 -12.03 -7.21 -7.80
N TYR A 74 -11.90 -6.00 -7.23
CA TYR A 74 -13.05 -5.16 -6.92
C TYR A 74 -13.06 -3.82 -7.67
N GLY A 75 -11.94 -3.35 -8.21
CA GLY A 75 -11.81 -2.04 -8.82
C GLY A 75 -12.35 -1.96 -10.26
N LYS A 76 -12.91 -0.79 -10.62
CA LYS A 76 -13.18 -0.42 -12.02
C LYS A 76 -12.06 0.46 -12.57
N GLU A 77 -11.67 0.22 -13.81
CA GLU A 77 -10.52 0.87 -14.46
C GLU A 77 -10.50 2.40 -14.33
N GLU A 78 -11.63 3.07 -14.53
CA GLU A 78 -11.73 4.53 -14.41
C GLU A 78 -11.43 5.07 -12.99
N ARG A 79 -11.88 4.35 -11.95
CA ARG A 79 -11.60 4.72 -10.55
C ARG A 79 -10.21 4.30 -10.11
N LEU A 80 -9.68 3.22 -10.70
CA LEU A 80 -8.30 2.80 -10.49
C LEU A 80 -7.32 3.89 -10.96
N ILE A 81 -7.59 4.56 -12.08
CA ILE A 81 -6.79 5.70 -12.54
C ILE A 81 -6.75 6.82 -11.48
N ARG A 82 -7.89 7.09 -10.82
CA ARG A 82 -8.00 8.12 -9.78
C ARG A 82 -7.21 7.78 -8.51
N SER A 83 -7.03 6.50 -8.21
CA SER A 83 -6.27 6.00 -7.06
C SER A 83 -4.78 5.81 -7.34
N ARG A 84 -4.31 6.03 -8.58
CA ARG A 84 -2.87 5.86 -8.92
C ARG A 84 -1.99 6.82 -8.13
N SER A 85 -2.40 8.07 -7.97
CA SER A 85 -1.62 9.09 -7.26
C SER A 85 -1.45 8.73 -5.79
N SER A 86 -2.52 8.31 -5.11
CA SER A 86 -2.45 7.88 -3.71
C SER A 86 -1.58 6.63 -3.55
N MET A 87 -1.62 5.70 -4.50
CA MET A 87 -0.75 4.52 -4.46
C MET A 87 0.73 4.85 -4.72
N LEU A 88 1.03 5.78 -5.63
CA LEU A 88 2.41 6.25 -5.83
C LEU A 88 2.95 6.97 -4.60
N VAL A 89 2.13 7.81 -3.96
CA VAL A 89 2.50 8.47 -2.70
C VAL A 89 2.72 7.43 -1.60
N TYR A 90 1.87 6.40 -1.51
CA TYR A 90 2.04 5.30 -0.57
C TYR A 90 3.40 4.61 -0.77
N VAL A 91 3.70 4.17 -1.98
CA VAL A 91 4.95 3.45 -2.29
C VAL A 91 6.14 4.34 -1.99
N ALA A 92 6.15 5.59 -2.50
CA ALA A 92 7.27 6.50 -2.29
C ALA A 92 7.49 6.82 -0.81
N SER A 93 6.42 7.06 -0.05
CA SER A 93 6.53 7.36 1.39
C SER A 93 6.87 6.12 2.23
N ALA A 94 6.37 4.93 1.86
CA ALA A 94 6.70 3.68 2.54
C ALA A 94 8.17 3.31 2.31
N THR A 95 8.66 3.41 1.07
CA THR A 95 10.09 3.24 0.77
C THR A 95 10.93 4.25 1.54
N ALA A 96 10.60 5.54 1.47
CA ALA A 96 11.34 6.56 2.20
C ALA A 96 11.37 6.28 3.72
N LEU A 97 10.26 5.82 4.29
CA LEU A 97 10.16 5.46 5.70
C LEU A 97 11.06 4.28 6.06
N SER A 98 10.99 3.20 5.29
CA SER A 98 11.77 1.98 5.53
C SER A 98 13.28 2.23 5.43
N TYR A 99 13.70 3.02 4.43
CA TYR A 99 15.11 3.40 4.28
C TYR A 99 15.57 4.37 5.38
N LEU A 100 14.71 5.30 5.80
CA LEU A 100 15.01 6.19 6.91
C LEU A 100 15.17 5.42 8.22
N MET A 101 14.30 4.43 8.48
CA MET A 101 14.44 3.49 9.60
C MET A 101 15.77 2.75 9.50
N ALA A 102 16.10 2.22 8.32
CA ALA A 102 17.33 1.47 8.13
C ALA A 102 18.56 2.34 8.41
N PHE A 103 18.58 3.56 7.89
CA PHE A 103 19.65 4.52 8.08
C PHE A 103 19.78 4.98 9.53
N ALA A 104 18.68 5.27 10.22
CA ALA A 104 18.72 5.60 11.64
C ALA A 104 19.25 4.43 12.49
N GLY A 105 18.92 3.19 12.12
CA GLY A 105 19.47 2.00 12.75
C GLY A 105 20.96 1.82 12.51
N TYR A 106 21.45 2.17 11.31
CA TYR A 106 22.89 2.24 11.01
C TYR A 106 23.61 3.28 11.90
N GLU A 107 22.98 4.43 12.17
CA GLU A 107 23.44 5.46 13.10
C GLU A 107 23.34 5.06 14.60
N GLY A 108 22.88 3.84 14.88
CA GLY A 108 22.81 3.25 16.22
C GLY A 108 21.49 3.46 16.94
N LEU A 109 20.40 3.79 16.24
CA LEU A 109 19.07 3.83 16.86
C LEU A 109 18.63 2.42 17.25
N ILE A 110 18.51 2.16 18.55
CA ILE A 110 18.08 0.88 19.11
C ILE A 110 16.56 0.74 19.04
N ARG A 111 16.09 -0.46 18.69
CA ARG A 111 14.66 -0.77 18.60
C ARG A 111 14.00 -0.79 19.98
N ARG A 112 12.72 -0.40 20.04
CA ARG A 112 11.86 -0.46 21.25
C ARG A 112 12.30 0.45 22.39
N GLU A 113 13.12 1.46 22.10
CA GLU A 113 13.46 2.51 23.06
C GLU A 113 12.46 3.66 22.99
N VAL A 114 12.03 4.15 24.14
CA VAL A 114 11.15 5.32 24.26
C VAL A 114 11.96 6.61 24.37
N ILE A 115 13.18 6.51 24.88
CA ILE A 115 14.12 7.61 25.05
C ILE A 115 15.34 7.31 24.20
N PHE A 116 15.68 8.22 23.32
CA PHE A 116 16.81 8.09 22.39
C PHE A 116 17.66 9.37 22.43
N PRO A 117 18.95 9.29 22.08
CA PRO A 117 19.83 10.44 22.04
C PRO A 117 19.24 11.58 21.21
N GLY A 118 19.36 12.83 21.68
CA GLY A 118 18.79 14.00 21.00
C GLY A 118 19.25 14.17 19.55
N ARG A 119 20.46 13.68 19.22
CA ARG A 119 20.96 13.65 17.84
C ARG A 119 20.07 12.84 16.88
N LEU A 120 19.25 11.89 17.37
CA LEU A 120 18.38 11.05 16.55
C LEU A 120 16.93 11.56 16.49
N PHE A 121 16.60 12.68 17.16
CA PHE A 121 15.23 13.22 17.19
C PHE A 121 14.70 13.57 15.80
N HIS A 122 15.54 14.13 14.94
CA HIS A 122 15.13 14.49 13.59
C HIS A 122 14.67 13.27 12.78
N TYR A 123 15.32 12.12 12.94
CA TYR A 123 14.88 10.87 12.34
C TYR A 123 13.50 10.45 12.85
N MET A 124 13.24 10.55 14.15
CA MET A 124 11.93 10.18 14.75
C MET A 124 10.79 11.08 14.29
N TYR A 125 11.02 12.38 14.19
CA TYR A 125 10.03 13.31 13.63
C TYR A 125 9.76 13.00 12.16
N ALA A 126 10.82 12.80 11.36
CA ALA A 126 10.67 12.47 9.93
C ALA A 126 9.97 11.12 9.72
N MET A 127 10.31 10.09 10.50
CA MET A 127 9.63 8.79 10.46
C MET A 127 8.15 8.91 10.83
N SER A 128 7.81 9.70 11.86
CA SER A 128 6.42 9.90 12.27
C SER A 128 5.62 10.63 11.19
N GLY A 129 6.21 11.66 10.57
CA GLY A 129 5.59 12.38 9.46
C GLY A 129 5.38 11.49 8.24
N LEU A 130 6.40 10.71 7.85
CA LEU A 130 6.28 9.74 6.76
C LEU A 130 5.25 8.65 7.06
N ALA A 131 5.21 8.12 8.28
CA ALA A 131 4.21 7.14 8.70
C ALA A 131 2.78 7.69 8.56
N PHE A 132 2.55 8.95 8.92
CA PHE A 132 1.26 9.60 8.71
C PHE A 132 0.88 9.69 7.22
N VAL A 133 1.84 10.02 6.35
CA VAL A 133 1.63 10.05 4.89
C VAL A 133 1.34 8.65 4.34
N VAL A 134 2.08 7.63 4.80
CA VAL A 134 1.87 6.22 4.42
C VAL A 134 0.45 5.79 4.76
N VAL A 135 0.02 5.98 6.01
CA VAL A 135 -1.32 5.57 6.46
C VAL A 135 -2.42 6.35 5.73
N SER A 136 -2.25 7.67 5.57
CA SER A 136 -3.25 8.51 4.89
C SER A 136 -3.40 8.14 3.41
N SER A 137 -2.29 7.92 2.71
CA SER A 137 -2.30 7.61 1.29
C SER A 137 -2.90 6.24 1.00
N ILE A 138 -2.55 5.20 1.77
CA ILE A 138 -3.16 3.88 1.59
C ILE A 138 -4.64 3.87 1.97
N SER A 139 -5.02 4.58 3.03
CA SER A 139 -6.43 4.69 3.45
C SER A 139 -7.29 5.34 2.38
N LEU A 140 -6.81 6.44 1.78
CA LEU A 140 -7.50 7.11 0.67
C LEU A 140 -7.67 6.17 -0.52
N SER A 141 -6.59 5.47 -0.86
CA SER A 141 -6.55 4.43 -1.89
C SER A 141 -7.64 3.35 -1.67
N PHE A 142 -7.73 2.77 -0.48
CA PHE A 142 -8.78 1.80 -0.14
C PHE A 142 -10.18 2.41 -0.16
N ALA A 143 -10.35 3.62 0.38
CA ALA A 143 -11.64 4.30 0.45
C ALA A 143 -12.26 4.51 -0.93
N VAL A 144 -11.45 4.81 -1.95
CA VAL A 144 -11.92 4.98 -3.34
C VAL A 144 -12.51 3.67 -3.89
N VAL A 145 -11.85 2.53 -3.66
CA VAL A 145 -12.33 1.24 -4.20
C VAL A 145 -13.50 0.69 -3.40
N ILE A 146 -13.45 0.77 -2.07
CA ILE A 146 -14.54 0.33 -1.19
C ILE A 146 -15.79 1.19 -1.44
N GLY A 147 -15.64 2.51 -1.52
CA GLY A 147 -16.76 3.42 -1.79
C GLY A 147 -17.45 3.12 -3.12
N ASP A 148 -16.68 2.79 -4.17
CA ASP A 148 -17.25 2.39 -5.47
C ASP A 148 -17.93 1.02 -5.41
N ALA A 149 -17.32 0.03 -4.74
CA ALA A 149 -17.94 -1.28 -4.53
C ALA A 149 -19.26 -1.17 -3.76
N LEU A 150 -19.27 -0.40 -2.67
CA LEU A 150 -20.46 -0.17 -1.86
C LEU A 150 -21.55 0.58 -2.63
N SER A 151 -21.20 1.65 -3.35
CA SER A 151 -22.18 2.39 -4.17
C SER A 151 -22.84 1.50 -5.23
N ARG A 152 -22.08 0.60 -5.84
CA ARG A 152 -22.61 -0.37 -6.82
C ARG A 152 -23.49 -1.42 -6.16
N TYR A 153 -23.14 -1.87 -4.97
CA TYR A 153 -23.97 -2.79 -4.19
C TYR A 153 -25.31 -2.15 -3.83
N LEU A 154 -25.29 -0.93 -3.27
CA LEU A 154 -26.50 -0.20 -2.88
C LEU A 154 -27.41 0.07 -4.08
N LYS A 155 -26.86 0.53 -5.22
CA LYS A 155 -27.64 0.72 -6.45
C LYS A 155 -28.30 -0.57 -6.96
N ARG A 156 -27.65 -1.73 -6.79
CA ARG A 156 -28.26 -3.01 -7.16
C ARG A 156 -29.41 -3.36 -6.23
N VAL A 157 -29.23 -3.20 -4.92
CA VAL A 157 -30.29 -3.44 -3.93
C VAL A 157 -31.50 -2.54 -4.21
N ASP A 158 -31.29 -1.26 -4.48
CA ASP A 158 -32.37 -0.32 -4.81
C ASP A 158 -33.10 -0.73 -6.10
N SER A 159 -32.37 -1.19 -7.12
CA SER A 159 -32.96 -1.62 -8.38
C SER A 159 -33.82 -2.89 -8.25
N VAL A 160 -33.43 -3.82 -7.38
CA VAL A 160 -34.20 -5.05 -7.10
C VAL A 160 -35.45 -4.72 -6.28
N GLY A 161 -35.31 -3.91 -5.22
CA GLY A 161 -36.46 -3.48 -4.42
C GLY A 161 -37.49 -2.66 -5.22
N GLY A 162 -37.04 -1.89 -6.22
CA GLY A 162 -37.91 -1.16 -7.14
C GLY A 162 -38.68 -2.04 -8.13
N GLN A 163 -38.09 -3.15 -8.60
CA GLN A 163 -38.74 -4.11 -9.50
C GLN A 163 -39.85 -4.91 -8.80
N ASP A 164 -39.63 -5.31 -7.54
CA ASP A 164 -40.63 -6.05 -6.76
C ASP A 164 -41.88 -5.21 -6.46
N LEU A 165 -41.70 -3.90 -6.20
CA LEU A 165 -42.79 -2.94 -6.02
C LEU A 165 -43.58 -2.68 -7.32
N HIS A 166 -42.91 -2.66 -8.47
CA HIS A 166 -43.57 -2.50 -9.77
C HIS A 166 -44.33 -3.77 -10.21
N CYS A 167 -43.78 -4.95 -9.94
CA CYS A 167 -44.43 -6.23 -10.24
C CYS A 167 -45.65 -6.47 -9.33
N GLY A 168 -45.56 -6.10 -8.04
CA GLY A 168 -46.67 -6.19 -7.10
C GLY A 168 -47.86 -5.29 -7.49
N LYS A 169 -47.61 -4.07 -7.96
CA LYS A 169 -48.66 -3.17 -8.45
C LYS A 169 -49.30 -3.64 -9.77
N ALA A 170 -48.50 -4.21 -10.67
CA ALA A 170 -49.00 -4.74 -11.94
C ALA A 170 -49.96 -5.93 -11.71
N ARG A 171 -49.63 -6.85 -10.80
CA ARG A 171 -50.53 -7.96 -10.44
C ARG A 171 -51.81 -7.49 -9.74
N ALA A 172 -51.70 -6.52 -8.83
CA ALA A 172 -52.88 -5.98 -8.15
C ALA A 172 -53.85 -5.22 -9.09
N GLN A 173 -53.39 -4.80 -10.27
CA GLN A 173 -54.23 -4.20 -11.31
C GLN A 173 -54.84 -5.21 -12.29
N GLU A 174 -54.28 -6.42 -12.38
CA GLU A 174 -54.78 -7.51 -13.22
C GLU A 174 -55.84 -8.36 -12.47
N ASP A 175 -55.78 -8.35 -11.14
CA ASP A 175 -56.71 -9.04 -10.24
C ASP A 175 -57.93 -8.18 -9.81
N ALA A 176 -58.09 -6.96 -10.35
CA ALA A 176 -59.18 -6.01 -10.04
C ALA A 176 -60.06 -5.74 -11.28
#